data_AF-A0AAV5Z920-F1
#
_entry.id   AF-A0AAV5Z920-F1
#
_cell.length_a   1.000
_cell.length_b   1.000
_cell.length_c   1.000
_cell.angle_alpha   90.00
_cell.angle_beta   90.00
_cell.angle_gamma   90.00
#
_symmetry.space_group_name_H-M   'P 1'
#
loop_
_entity.id
_entity.type
_entity.pdbx_description
1 polymer ?
#
loop_
_entity_poly.entity_id
_entity_poly.type
_entity_poly.pdbx_seq_one_letter_code
_entity_poly.pdbx_strand_id
1 'polypeptide(L)'
;MAAAGPLTIMESAALQHPLLAMLRRDVAPDVVLAHVRRIAGAVRPLEPRLVYLRVADHEATYRALTRRRGPASLAAVVRGFEGLDFAERTGLRGLDLLLAYWKAHHGLAPPGPPAPPPPDLARYVGRYHAHWRGQDVECAVRLLDGELVLDGLLWPANRLLHKGGHAFRAEAWPYEVVFPAAGGGGRLAVSLDV
;
A
#
# COMPACT_ATOMS: atom_id res chain seq x y z
N MET A 1 28.97 1.97 -16.08
CA MET A 1 27.87 2.28 -15.13
C MET A 1 27.69 3.78 -15.12
N ALA A 2 26.58 4.29 -15.65
CA ALA A 2 26.25 5.71 -15.51
C ALA A 2 25.97 5.98 -14.02
N ALA A 3 26.62 6.98 -13.44
CA ALA A 3 26.33 7.41 -12.08
C ALA A 3 24.86 7.84 -12.03
N ALA A 4 24.07 7.22 -11.15
CA ALA A 4 22.68 7.61 -10.96
C ALA A 4 22.66 9.09 -10.53
N GLY A 5 22.02 9.93 -11.33
CA GLY A 5 21.81 11.33 -10.98
C GLY A 5 21.00 11.48 -9.68
N PRO A 6 20.93 12.69 -9.12
CA PRO A 6 20.22 12.94 -7.86
C PRO A 6 18.73 12.54 -7.98
N LEU A 7 18.26 11.71 -7.06
CA LEU A 7 16.85 11.34 -6.92
C LEU A 7 16.08 12.50 -6.26
N THR A 8 15.12 13.09 -6.97
CA THR A 8 14.23 14.10 -6.41
C THR A 8 12.95 13.45 -5.90
N ILE A 9 12.73 13.49 -4.59
CA ILE A 9 11.45 13.10 -3.98
C ILE A 9 10.55 14.33 -3.99
N MET A 10 9.51 14.28 -4.83
CA MET A 10 8.47 15.30 -4.84
C MET A 10 7.35 14.90 -3.88
N GLU A 11 6.89 15.85 -3.08
CA GLU A 11 5.77 15.62 -2.19
C GLU A 11 4.49 15.31 -2.99
N SER A 12 3.84 14.21 -2.61
CA SER A 12 2.63 13.68 -3.25
C SER A 12 1.37 14.53 -3.00
N ALA A 13 1.44 15.49 -2.08
CA ALA A 13 0.39 16.45 -1.75
C ALA A 13 -0.33 17.05 -2.96
N ALA A 14 0.40 17.35 -4.05
CA ALA A 14 -0.19 17.90 -5.27
C ALA A 14 -1.21 16.98 -5.94
N LEU A 15 -1.07 15.66 -5.77
CA LEU A 15 -2.03 14.65 -6.25
C LEU A 15 -3.00 14.24 -5.15
N GLN A 16 -2.53 14.12 -3.91
CA GLN A 16 -3.32 13.60 -2.79
C GLN A 16 -4.33 14.60 -2.24
N HIS A 17 -3.96 15.87 -2.03
CA HIS A 17 -4.86 16.84 -1.41
C HIS A 17 -6.08 17.18 -2.26
N PRO A 18 -5.97 17.38 -3.59
CA PRO A 18 -7.15 17.63 -4.42
C PRO A 18 -8.11 16.45 -4.39
N LEU A 19 -7.60 15.22 -4.52
CA LEU A 19 -8.42 14.02 -4.46
C LEU A 19 -9.10 13.90 -3.09
N LEU A 20 -8.36 14.14 -2.00
CA LEU A 20 -8.89 14.09 -0.64
C LEU A 20 -10.03 15.12 -0.46
N ALA A 21 -9.77 16.37 -0.80
CA ALA A 21 -10.68 17.50 -0.59
C ALA A 21 -11.92 17.40 -1.47
N MET A 22 -11.77 17.11 -2.75
CA MET A 22 -12.89 17.03 -3.70
C MET A 22 -13.82 15.87 -3.34
N LEU A 23 -13.27 14.71 -2.98
CA LEU A 23 -14.11 13.56 -2.60
C LEU A 23 -14.86 13.78 -1.28
N ARG A 24 -14.26 14.50 -0.32
CA ARG A 24 -14.95 14.89 0.92
C ARG A 24 -16.12 15.84 0.67
N ARG A 25 -16.03 16.66 -0.37
CA ARG A 25 -17.09 17.55 -0.88
C ARG A 25 -18.00 16.87 -1.91
N ASP A 26 -17.97 15.54 -1.95
CA ASP A 26 -18.82 14.72 -2.81
C ASP A 26 -18.76 15.06 -4.31
N VAL A 27 -17.62 15.59 -4.77
CA VAL A 27 -17.41 15.86 -6.19
C VAL A 27 -17.41 14.54 -6.95
N ALA A 28 -18.07 14.52 -8.10
CA ALA A 28 -18.22 13.33 -8.93
C ALA A 28 -16.86 12.69 -9.30
N PRO A 29 -16.73 11.36 -9.23
CA PRO A 29 -15.48 10.64 -9.50
C PRO A 29 -14.77 11.00 -10.81
N ASP A 30 -15.52 11.18 -11.89
CA ASP A 30 -15.01 11.55 -13.20
C ASP A 30 -14.37 12.94 -13.20
N VAL A 31 -14.96 13.90 -12.48
CA VAL A 31 -14.42 15.25 -12.30
C VAL A 31 -13.13 15.22 -11.47
N VAL A 32 -13.10 14.43 -10.38
CA VAL A 32 -11.89 14.21 -9.58
C VAL A 32 -10.77 13.62 -10.44
N LEU A 33 -11.08 12.58 -11.21
CA LEU A 33 -10.12 11.91 -12.10
C LEU A 33 -9.63 12.84 -13.22
N ALA A 34 -10.50 13.64 -13.81
CA ALA A 34 -10.12 14.63 -14.82
C ALA A 34 -9.14 15.67 -14.24
N HIS A 35 -9.35 16.09 -12.98
CA HIS A 35 -8.42 17.00 -12.30
C HIS A 35 -7.05 16.35 -12.06
N VAL A 36 -7.02 15.14 -11.48
CA VAL A 36 -5.78 14.40 -11.22
C VAL A 36 -5.00 14.13 -12.52
N ARG A 37 -5.70 13.76 -13.60
CA ARG A 37 -5.08 13.55 -14.93
C ARG A 37 -4.43 14.81 -15.49
N ARG A 38 -5.01 15.99 -15.26
CA ARG A 38 -4.39 17.26 -15.67
C ARG A 38 -3.07 17.51 -14.93
N ILE A 39 -3.03 17.26 -13.63
CA ILE A 39 -1.81 17.39 -12.83
C ILE A 39 -0.76 16.38 -13.32
N ALA A 40 -1.14 15.11 -13.49
CA ALA A 40 -0.26 14.07 -14.02
C ALA A 40 0.30 14.42 -15.41
N GLY A 41 -0.53 15.01 -16.28
CA GLY A 41 -0.11 15.50 -17.60
C GLY A 41 0.92 16.63 -17.50
N ALA A 42 0.72 17.58 -16.59
CA ALA A 42 1.63 18.71 -16.38
C ALA A 42 3.02 18.27 -15.89
N VAL A 43 3.09 17.23 -15.06
CA VAL A 43 4.37 16.71 -14.52
C VAL A 43 5.00 15.63 -15.40
N ARG A 44 4.32 15.17 -16.46
CA ARG A 44 4.81 14.09 -17.33
C ARG A 44 6.23 14.32 -17.90
N PRO A 45 6.63 15.54 -18.32
CA PRO A 45 7.97 15.79 -18.84
C PRO A 45 9.11 15.51 -17.84
N LEU A 46 8.80 15.41 -16.54
CA LEU A 46 9.77 15.10 -15.49
C LEU A 46 10.00 13.58 -15.31
N GLU A 47 9.37 12.75 -16.13
CA GLU A 47 9.37 11.28 -16.01
C GLU A 47 9.10 10.78 -14.56
N PRO A 48 8.04 11.28 -13.89
CA PRO A 48 7.84 11.01 -12.48
C PRO A 48 7.50 9.55 -12.25
N ARG A 49 8.08 8.97 -11.20
CA ARG A 49 7.68 7.66 -10.66
C ARG A 49 6.78 7.86 -9.46
N LEU A 50 5.54 7.36 -9.56
CA LEU A 50 4.58 7.43 -8.47
C LEU A 50 4.72 6.20 -7.57
N VAL A 51 5.12 6.43 -6.31
CA VAL A 51 5.09 5.40 -5.28
C VAL A 51 3.76 5.50 -4.54
N TYR A 52 2.88 4.51 -4.76
CA TYR A 52 1.60 4.43 -4.06
C TYR A 52 1.68 3.46 -2.89
N LEU A 53 1.46 3.99 -1.68
CA LEU A 53 1.37 3.17 -0.47
C LEU A 53 -0.10 2.80 -0.26
N ARG A 54 -0.45 1.58 -0.65
CA ARG A 54 -1.79 1.03 -0.45
C ARG A 54 -1.87 0.40 0.93
N VAL A 55 -2.89 0.79 1.70
CA VAL A 55 -3.32 0.04 2.88
C VAL A 55 -4.39 -0.95 2.41
N ALA A 56 -4.18 -2.24 2.62
CA ALA A 56 -5.13 -3.27 2.17
C ALA A 56 -6.40 -3.30 3.03
N ASP A 57 -6.27 -3.18 4.36
CA ASP A 57 -7.38 -3.20 5.32
C ASP A 57 -7.40 -1.94 6.17
N HIS A 58 -8.29 -1.01 5.83
CA HIS A 58 -8.46 0.27 6.52
C HIS A 58 -9.05 0.07 7.91
N GLU A 59 -9.96 -0.90 8.06
CA GLU A 59 -10.63 -1.15 9.32
C GLU A 59 -9.65 -1.72 10.34
N ALA A 60 -8.91 -2.76 9.98
CA ALA A 60 -7.87 -3.31 10.84
C ALA A 60 -6.83 -2.24 11.20
N THR A 61 -6.45 -1.39 10.24
CA THR A 61 -5.49 -0.30 10.45
C THR A 61 -6.00 0.73 11.46
N TYR A 62 -7.23 1.22 11.31
CA TYR A 62 -7.82 2.17 12.26
C TYR A 62 -8.01 1.55 13.64
N ARG A 63 -8.48 0.29 13.72
CA ARG A 63 -8.61 -0.42 14.99
C ARG A 63 -7.26 -0.58 15.70
N ALA A 64 -6.21 -0.95 14.97
CA ALA A 64 -4.85 -1.04 15.52
C ALA A 64 -4.31 0.31 15.99
N LEU A 65 -4.53 1.37 15.20
CA LEU A 65 -4.14 2.73 15.56
C LEU A 65 -4.85 3.20 16.84
N THR A 66 -6.16 2.96 16.94
CA THR A 66 -6.97 3.28 18.11
C THR A 66 -6.49 2.51 19.34
N ARG A 67 -6.17 1.22 19.23
CA ARG A 67 -5.58 0.46 20.34
C ARG A 67 -4.27 1.07 20.83
N ARG A 68 -3.41 1.52 19.91
CA ARG A 68 -2.09 2.08 20.24
C ARG A 68 -2.12 3.51 20.77
N ARG A 69 -3.00 4.36 20.25
CA ARG A 69 -3.02 5.82 20.51
C ARG A 69 -4.25 6.30 21.29
N GLY A 70 -5.14 5.37 21.64
CA GLY A 70 -6.40 5.66 22.31
C GLY A 70 -7.50 6.17 21.37
N PRO A 71 -8.76 6.15 21.84
CA PRO A 71 -9.95 6.49 21.03
C PRO A 71 -9.99 7.95 20.56
N ALA A 72 -9.36 8.88 21.29
CA ALA A 72 -9.28 10.27 20.90
C ALA A 72 -8.61 10.49 19.53
N SER A 73 -7.67 9.62 19.15
CA SER A 73 -6.98 9.68 17.86
C SER A 73 -7.94 9.42 16.68
N LEU A 74 -8.83 8.43 16.82
CA LEU A 74 -9.85 8.12 15.81
C LEU A 74 -10.88 9.25 15.74
N ALA A 75 -11.36 9.72 16.89
CA ALA A 75 -12.30 10.84 16.96
C ALA A 75 -11.74 12.10 16.26
N ALA A 76 -10.45 12.40 16.44
CA ALA A 76 -9.81 13.52 15.77
C ALA A 76 -9.80 13.39 14.24
N VAL A 77 -9.61 12.17 13.72
CA VAL A 77 -9.66 11.92 12.28
C VAL A 77 -11.09 12.03 11.76
N VAL A 78 -12.07 11.42 12.46
CA VAL A 78 -13.50 11.48 12.10
C VAL A 78 -14.00 12.92 11.99
N ARG A 79 -13.64 13.80 12.93
CA ARG A 79 -14.03 15.23 12.89
C ARG A 79 -13.66 15.95 11.59
N GLY A 80 -12.62 15.50 10.90
CA GLY A 80 -12.23 16.06 9.60
C GLY A 80 -13.12 15.66 8.42
N PHE A 81 -14.12 14.80 8.65
CA PHE A 81 -15.07 14.31 7.65
C PHE A 81 -16.53 14.65 8.00
N GLU A 82 -16.84 14.87 9.28
CA GLU A 82 -18.18 15.22 9.73
C GLU A 82 -18.65 16.57 9.17
N GLY A 83 -19.93 16.65 8.81
CA GLY A 83 -20.54 17.88 8.28
C GLY A 83 -20.07 18.27 6.87
N LEU A 84 -19.39 17.36 6.17
CA LEU A 84 -19.05 17.55 4.76
C LEU A 84 -20.05 16.81 3.86
N ASP A 85 -20.19 17.29 2.62
CA ASP A 85 -21.18 16.82 1.65
C ASP A 85 -21.19 15.30 1.47
N PHE A 86 -20.02 14.64 1.52
CA PHE A 86 -19.94 13.17 1.46
C PHE A 86 -20.59 12.48 2.67
N ALA A 87 -20.38 13.03 3.87
CA ALA A 87 -20.99 12.52 5.10
C ALA A 87 -22.51 12.77 5.10
N GLU A 88 -22.94 13.93 4.59
CA GLU A 88 -24.35 14.26 4.47
C GLU A 88 -25.06 13.34 3.47
N ARG A 89 -24.50 13.13 2.27
CA ARG A 89 -25.08 12.23 1.26
C ARG A 89 -25.21 10.79 1.78
N THR A 90 -24.18 10.30 2.46
CA THR A 90 -24.15 8.90 2.91
C THR A 90 -24.91 8.65 4.20
N GLY A 91 -25.13 9.69 5.02
CA GLY A 91 -25.73 9.58 6.36
C GLY A 91 -24.86 8.83 7.38
N LEU A 92 -23.63 8.42 7.00
CA LEU A 92 -22.73 7.65 7.83
C LEU A 92 -21.99 8.54 8.83
N ARG A 93 -21.56 7.96 9.95
CA ARG A 93 -20.82 8.66 11.01
C ARG A 93 -19.68 7.80 11.55
N GLY A 94 -18.78 8.40 12.33
CA GLY A 94 -17.74 7.64 13.04
C GLY A 94 -16.80 6.86 12.11
N LEU A 95 -16.45 5.64 12.52
CA LEU A 95 -15.58 4.76 11.73
C LEU A 95 -16.22 4.35 10.40
N ASP A 96 -17.54 4.13 10.36
CA ASP A 96 -18.24 3.70 9.14
C ASP A 96 -18.14 4.77 8.05
N LEU A 97 -18.24 6.05 8.42
CA LEU A 97 -17.99 7.17 7.51
C LEU A 97 -16.58 7.13 6.92
N LEU A 98 -15.56 6.88 7.76
CA LEU A 98 -14.17 6.78 7.30
C LEU A 98 -13.98 5.59 6.35
N LEU A 99 -14.54 4.42 6.69
CA LEU A 99 -14.42 3.22 5.85
C LEU A 99 -15.11 3.40 4.50
N ALA A 100 -16.31 3.99 4.49
CA ALA A 100 -17.00 4.30 3.25
C ALA A 100 -16.23 5.31 2.39
N TYR A 101 -15.65 6.33 3.02
CA TYR A 101 -14.80 7.30 2.33
C TYR A 101 -13.58 6.61 1.68
N TRP A 102 -12.83 5.80 2.44
CA TRP A 102 -11.67 5.11 1.91
C TRP A 102 -12.04 4.13 0.80
N LYS A 103 -13.18 3.44 0.92
CA LYS A 103 -13.69 2.60 -0.16
C LYS A 103 -13.97 3.39 -1.44
N ALA A 104 -14.61 4.55 -1.33
CA ALA A 104 -14.84 5.44 -2.47
C ALA A 104 -13.52 5.97 -3.06
N HIS A 105 -12.58 6.38 -2.20
CA HIS A 105 -11.25 6.83 -2.59
C HIS A 105 -10.48 5.75 -3.35
N HIS A 106 -10.47 4.51 -2.86
CA HIS A 106 -9.84 3.38 -3.55
C HIS A 106 -10.54 3.02 -4.86
N GLY A 107 -11.85 3.23 -4.96
CA GLY A 107 -12.60 3.07 -6.21
C GLY A 107 -12.23 4.06 -7.31
N LEU A 108 -11.55 5.17 -6.99
CA LEU A 108 -11.01 6.10 -8.00
C LEU A 108 -9.74 5.56 -8.66
N ALA A 109 -8.95 4.75 -7.96
CA ALA A 109 -7.79 4.11 -8.57
C ALA A 109 -8.28 3.03 -9.55
N PRO A 110 -7.66 2.89 -10.73
CA PRO A 110 -7.93 1.72 -11.56
C PRO A 110 -7.67 0.45 -10.72
N PRO A 111 -8.50 -0.59 -10.84
CA PRO A 111 -8.21 -1.85 -10.18
C PRO A 111 -6.79 -2.27 -10.61
N GLY A 112 -5.95 -2.56 -9.62
CA GLY A 112 -4.69 -3.26 -9.90
C GLY A 112 -5.01 -4.57 -10.63
N PRO A 113 -4.07 -5.13 -11.39
CA PRO A 113 -4.27 -6.45 -11.99
C PRO A 113 -4.76 -7.43 -10.90
N PRO A 114 -5.78 -8.26 -11.18
CA PRO A 114 -6.28 -9.22 -10.21
C PRO A 114 -5.10 -10.07 -9.75
N ALA A 115 -4.92 -10.15 -8.44
CA ALA A 115 -3.89 -11.02 -7.88
C ALA A 115 -4.18 -12.45 -8.39
N PRO A 116 -3.18 -13.16 -8.91
CA PRO A 116 -3.36 -14.56 -9.24
C PRO A 116 -3.88 -15.32 -8.00
N PRO A 117 -4.69 -16.38 -8.19
CA PRO A 117 -5.18 -17.17 -7.06
C PRO A 117 -3.98 -17.60 -6.20
N PRO A 118 -4.05 -17.39 -4.88
CA PRO A 118 -2.90 -17.58 -4.02
C PRO A 118 -2.46 -19.05 -4.13
N PRO A 119 -1.16 -19.31 -4.38
CA PRO A 119 -0.63 -20.66 -4.25
C PRO A 119 -0.86 -21.14 -2.81
N ASP A 120 -0.71 -22.44 -2.56
CA ASP A 120 -0.62 -22.93 -1.18
C ASP A 120 0.48 -22.14 -0.45
N LEU A 121 0.09 -21.19 0.41
CA LEU A 121 1.02 -20.25 1.03
C LEU A 121 1.87 -20.95 2.09
N ALA A 122 1.38 -22.05 2.66
CA ALA A 122 2.08 -22.78 3.71
C ALA A 122 3.45 -23.29 3.24
N ARG A 123 3.60 -23.60 1.94
CA ARG A 123 4.88 -24.04 1.35
C ARG A 123 6.01 -23.01 1.46
N TYR A 124 5.69 -21.72 1.63
CA TYR A 124 6.68 -20.64 1.66
C TYR A 124 7.11 -20.30 3.09
N VAL A 125 6.42 -20.81 4.10
CA VAL A 125 6.79 -20.64 5.51
C VAL A 125 8.13 -21.32 5.77
N GLY A 126 9.05 -20.61 6.42
CA GLY A 126 10.39 -21.12 6.69
C GLY A 126 11.41 -20.04 7.02
N ARG A 127 12.66 -20.47 7.23
CA ARG A 127 13.81 -19.59 7.39
C ARG A 127 14.60 -19.54 6.10
N TYR A 128 15.05 -18.34 5.75
CA TYR A 128 15.75 -18.07 4.51
C TYR A 128 16.97 -17.20 4.76
N HIS A 129 17.89 -17.23 3.81
CA HIS A 129 18.95 -16.23 3.70
C HIS A 129 18.66 -15.32 2.50
N ALA A 130 18.96 -14.04 2.61
CA ALA A 130 18.85 -13.10 1.50
C ALA A 130 20.10 -12.24 1.43
N HIS A 131 20.53 -11.90 0.22
CA HIS A 131 21.56 -10.88 0.03
C HIS A 131 20.88 -9.50 -0.04
N TRP A 132 21.15 -8.65 0.95
CA TRP A 132 20.48 -7.38 1.13
C TRP A 132 21.49 -6.29 1.47
N ARG A 133 21.52 -5.23 0.67
CA ARG A 133 22.43 -4.07 0.86
C ARG A 133 23.89 -4.47 1.07
N GLY A 134 24.37 -5.47 0.35
CA GLY A 134 25.75 -5.96 0.44
C GLY A 134 26.03 -6.95 1.57
N GLN A 135 25.01 -7.38 2.32
CA GLN A 135 25.15 -8.31 3.45
C GLN A 135 24.23 -9.52 3.28
N ASP A 136 24.68 -10.69 3.71
CA ASP A 136 23.80 -11.86 3.83
C ASP A 136 23.08 -11.81 5.18
N VAL A 137 21.75 -11.80 5.15
CA VAL A 137 20.89 -11.74 6.33
C VAL A 137 20.00 -12.97 6.41
N GLU A 138 19.75 -13.46 7.64
CA GLU A 138 18.69 -14.45 7.88
C GLU A 138 17.35 -13.73 8.02
N CYS A 139 16.33 -14.27 7.38
CA CYS A 139 14.96 -13.78 7.45
C CYS A 139 13.98 -14.94 7.64
N ALA A 140 12.86 -14.65 8.29
CA ALA A 140 11.81 -15.64 8.54
C ALA A 140 10.54 -15.26 7.78
N VAL A 141 9.93 -16.24 7.15
CA VAL A 141 8.62 -16.11 6.51
C VAL A 141 7.61 -16.90 7.32
N ARG A 142 6.51 -16.25 7.70
CA ARG A 142 5.45 -16.80 8.53
C ARG A 142 4.10 -16.59 7.89
N LEU A 143 3.13 -17.41 8.27
CA LEU A 143 1.72 -17.19 7.93
C LEU A 143 1.05 -16.48 9.11
N LEU A 144 0.42 -15.33 8.85
CA LEU A 144 -0.35 -14.57 9.84
C LEU A 144 -1.67 -14.17 9.19
N ASP A 145 -2.79 -14.52 9.82
CA ASP A 145 -4.15 -14.24 9.33
C ASP A 145 -4.40 -14.64 7.87
N GLY A 146 -3.80 -15.76 7.44
CA GLY A 146 -3.92 -16.30 6.08
C GLY A 146 -2.98 -15.66 5.06
N GLU A 147 -2.03 -14.83 5.50
CA GLU A 147 -1.13 -14.08 4.62
C GLU A 147 0.34 -14.33 4.97
N LEU A 148 1.22 -14.22 3.97
CA LEU A 148 2.65 -14.33 4.20
C LEU A 148 3.22 -13.01 4.72
N VAL A 149 4.00 -13.11 5.79
CA VAL A 149 4.75 -11.98 6.36
C VAL A 149 6.24 -12.33 6.45
N LEU A 150 7.09 -11.33 6.23
CA LEU A 150 8.54 -11.43 6.24
C LEU A 150 9.13 -10.63 7.41
N ASP A 151 10.04 -11.25 8.15
CA ASP A 151 10.82 -10.66 9.24
C ASP A 151 12.32 -10.75 8.96
N GLY A 152 13.11 -9.80 9.46
CA GLY A 152 14.58 -9.85 9.38
C GLY A 152 15.20 -9.29 8.10
N LEU A 153 14.39 -8.85 7.13
CA LEU A 153 14.86 -8.21 5.90
C LEU A 153 14.38 -6.76 5.76
N LEU A 154 13.07 -6.55 5.89
CA LEU A 154 12.40 -5.27 5.74
C LEU A 154 11.82 -4.84 7.10
N TRP A 155 10.69 -4.14 7.12
CA TRP A 155 9.96 -3.92 8.35
C TRP A 155 9.51 -5.25 8.99
N PRO A 156 9.39 -5.31 10.32
CA PRO A 156 8.84 -6.48 10.99
C PRO A 156 7.43 -6.81 10.48
N ALA A 157 7.17 -8.10 10.30
CA ALA A 157 5.94 -8.64 9.74
C ALA A 157 5.49 -7.96 8.43
N ASN A 158 6.43 -7.65 7.54
CA ASN A 158 6.10 -7.03 6.25
C ASN A 158 5.33 -8.01 5.37
N ARG A 159 4.12 -7.63 4.94
CA ARG A 159 3.25 -8.49 4.14
C ARG A 159 3.83 -8.72 2.74
N LEU A 160 3.69 -9.94 2.25
CA LEU A 160 4.10 -10.35 0.90
C LEU A 160 2.86 -10.55 0.02
N LEU A 161 2.75 -9.77 -1.05
CA LEU A 161 1.64 -9.77 -1.98
C LEU A 161 1.98 -10.63 -3.20
N HIS A 162 1.23 -11.69 -3.48
CA HIS A 162 1.52 -12.59 -4.60
C HIS A 162 1.42 -11.85 -5.94
N LYS A 163 2.50 -11.92 -6.74
CA LYS A 163 2.57 -11.32 -8.09
C LYS A 163 2.38 -12.38 -9.18
N GLY A 164 2.82 -13.61 -8.93
CA GLY A 164 2.72 -14.74 -9.85
C GLY A 164 3.85 -15.75 -9.64
N GLY A 165 3.61 -17.03 -9.93
CA GLY A 165 4.60 -18.08 -9.70
C GLY A 165 5.13 -18.08 -8.26
N HIS A 166 6.44 -17.94 -8.10
CA HIS A 166 7.14 -17.83 -6.81
C HIS A 166 7.54 -16.39 -6.43
N ALA A 167 7.01 -15.38 -7.14
CA ALA A 167 7.31 -13.98 -6.93
C ALA A 167 6.24 -13.27 -6.10
N PHE A 168 6.69 -12.47 -5.15
CA PHE A 168 5.87 -11.69 -4.25
C PHE A 168 6.40 -10.26 -4.18
N ARG A 169 5.51 -9.29 -4.08
CA ARG A 169 5.86 -7.90 -3.79
C ARG A 169 5.85 -7.67 -2.28
N ALA A 170 6.88 -6.99 -1.76
CA ALA A 170 6.88 -6.52 -0.39
C ALA A 170 5.91 -5.33 -0.22
N GLU A 171 4.94 -5.44 0.69
CA GLU A 171 3.97 -4.38 0.94
C GLU A 171 4.68 -3.11 1.42
N ALA A 172 4.27 -1.96 0.86
CA ALA A 172 4.85 -0.63 1.12
C ALA A 172 6.32 -0.45 0.71
N TRP A 173 6.91 -1.40 -0.02
CA TRP A 173 8.27 -1.29 -0.55
C TRP A 173 8.34 -1.53 -2.07
N PRO A 174 9.31 -0.94 -2.78
CA PRO A 174 9.52 -1.18 -4.21
C PRO A 174 10.38 -2.43 -4.46
N TYR A 175 10.19 -3.50 -3.67
CA TYR A 175 10.98 -4.72 -3.78
C TYR A 175 10.11 -5.93 -4.13
N GLU A 176 10.62 -6.73 -5.05
CA GLU A 176 10.16 -8.08 -5.33
C GLU A 176 11.02 -9.08 -4.55
N VAL A 177 10.35 -10.06 -3.95
CA VAL A 177 10.91 -11.21 -3.25
C VAL A 177 10.54 -12.46 -4.03
N VAL A 178 11.55 -13.19 -4.51
CA VAL A 178 11.37 -14.43 -5.26
C VAL A 178 11.84 -15.61 -4.42
N PHE A 179 10.95 -16.57 -4.24
CA PHE A 179 11.21 -17.80 -3.49
C PHE A 179 11.83 -18.89 -4.39
N PRO A 180 12.66 -19.78 -3.82
CA PRO A 180 13.07 -21.00 -4.49
C PRO A 180 11.87 -21.87 -4.88
N ALA A 181 11.93 -22.51 -6.05
CA ALA A 181 10.85 -23.38 -6.55
C ALA A 181 10.54 -24.57 -5.62
N ALA A 182 11.51 -25.03 -4.82
CA ALA A 182 11.32 -26.14 -3.87
C ALA A 182 10.48 -25.77 -2.62
N GLY A 183 10.36 -24.48 -2.27
CA GLY A 183 9.70 -24.02 -1.03
C GLY A 183 10.45 -24.44 0.26
N GLY A 184 9.95 -24.01 1.41
CA GLY A 184 10.37 -24.52 2.74
C GLY A 184 11.75 -24.08 3.26
N GLY A 185 12.40 -23.10 2.64
CA GLY A 185 13.71 -22.57 3.05
C GLY A 185 14.68 -22.38 1.89
N GLY A 186 15.83 -21.77 2.15
CA GLY A 186 16.89 -21.53 1.15
C GLY A 186 17.23 -20.05 0.96
N ARG A 187 17.65 -19.65 -0.25
CA ARG A 187 18.04 -18.27 -0.54
C ARG A 187 16.93 -17.52 -1.28
N LEU A 188 16.45 -16.40 -0.71
CA LEU A 188 15.52 -15.49 -1.39
C LEU A 188 16.31 -14.58 -2.34
N ALA A 189 15.76 -14.34 -3.52
CA ALA A 189 16.22 -13.25 -4.38
C ALA A 189 15.37 -12.01 -4.09
N VAL A 190 16.03 -10.87 -3.90
CA VAL A 190 15.38 -9.60 -3.58
C VAL A 190 15.87 -8.57 -4.59
N SER A 191 14.95 -7.97 -5.34
CA SER A 191 15.29 -7.00 -6.39
C SER A 191 14.30 -5.84 -6.41
N LEU A 192 14.71 -4.71 -7.00
CA LEU A 192 13.81 -3.58 -7.19
C LEU A 192 12.75 -3.93 -8.25
N ASP A 193 11.49 -3.73 -7.90
CA ASP A 193 10.34 -3.88 -8.81
C ASP A 193 10.15 -2.52 -9.53
N VAL A 194 10.74 -2.37 -10.72
CA VAL A 194 10.81 -1.11 -11.51
C VAL A 194 9.82 -1.07 -12.66
#